data_AF-A0A1G9MF63-F1
#
_entry.id   AF-A0A1G9MF63-F1
#
_cell.length_a   1.000
_cell.length_b   1.000
_cell.length_c   1.000
_cell.angle_alpha   90.00
_cell.angle_beta   90.00
_cell.angle_gamma   90.00
#
_symmetry.space_group_name_H-M   'P 1'
#
loop_
_entity.id
_entity.type
_entity.pdbx_description
1 polymer ?
#
loop_
_entity_poly.entity_id
_entity_poly.type
_entity_poly.pdbx_seq_one_letter_code
_entity_poly.pdbx_strand_id
1 'polypeptide(L)'
;MSETVCEIASRLLSIDSFESLSQSVLEHCLLDGGRFEAGRFGRDQHSSASAGAVLNGVASVPCVPDQIRSRTFELGYSLIGTDGRLKGHDEHPDDGTTSWSLAQVLLGIARAPGLRYVESPRFHNALMRLLKLQNRTTGAWPLREGDIDDVSFAFYPVLLFDRLVRRGSSHARHVMEPLRATARHLLDTASGIAPTNMVLAVSALDRIARLGELSKSQRVQYLAYKTRLNSCLVDDDGGLRLEDLTLHNELQPRWHSVTWSPLLYGCTRAWGGVQSGHNLQIADRLISSFDEKEGGWLGPSRSVGKASSWASSLGVLNTYLLARDLVAAKISAEEFLELTQSEHSRRRFDIVISFGGPDRAVAQEVRDRLVTAGLRVFFDFDFRHNLLGEDLAVTLQDIYFRRSRYAVAILSRSFLKSKWAGNWEWRAVLARMNSQQQGYLLPYFLENVEVPGLNPTIGFLSSDHVSPREFAEIVVQKVTGAFDAQFR
;
A
#
# COMPACT_ATOMS: atom_id res chain seq x y z
N MET A 1 10.48 -30.94 7.12
CA MET A 1 9.17 -31.08 6.43
C MET A 1 8.95 -29.77 5.68
N SER A 2 8.45 -29.80 4.44
CA SER A 2 8.12 -28.55 3.73
C SER A 2 6.96 -27.88 4.45
N GLU A 3 7.12 -26.63 4.85
CA GLU A 3 6.04 -25.86 5.48
C GLU A 3 4.89 -25.67 4.49
N THR A 4 3.67 -25.75 5.00
CA THR A 4 2.46 -25.47 4.22
C THR A 4 2.27 -23.96 4.05
N VAL A 5 1.44 -23.55 3.09
CA VAL A 5 1.12 -22.13 2.88
C VAL A 5 0.48 -21.50 4.12
N CYS A 6 -0.40 -22.23 4.82
CA CYS A 6 -1.03 -21.75 6.04
C CYS A 6 -0.02 -21.61 7.20
N GLU A 7 0.92 -22.54 7.33
CA GLU A 7 1.98 -22.47 8.35
C GLU A 7 2.89 -21.26 8.15
N ILE A 8 3.34 -21.00 6.90
CA ILE A 8 4.13 -19.79 6.60
C ILE A 8 3.30 -18.53 6.89
N ALA A 9 2.04 -18.49 6.46
CA ALA A 9 1.17 -17.34 6.70
C ALA A 9 0.94 -17.06 8.20
N SER A 10 0.76 -18.12 9.02
CA SER A 10 0.67 -18.00 10.48
C SER A 10 1.91 -17.34 11.06
N ARG A 11 3.11 -17.80 10.66
CA ARG A 11 4.38 -17.29 11.18
C ARG A 11 4.66 -15.86 10.76
N LEU A 12 4.37 -15.51 9.50
CA LEU A 12 4.51 -14.13 9.02
C LEU A 12 3.71 -13.15 9.88
N LEU A 13 2.49 -13.53 10.28
CA LEU A 13 1.61 -12.70 11.11
C LEU A 13 1.81 -12.90 12.62
N SER A 14 2.70 -13.80 13.04
CA SER A 14 2.89 -14.18 14.44
C SER A 14 1.61 -14.64 15.15
N ILE A 15 0.80 -15.46 14.47
CA ILE A 15 -0.47 -16.00 14.99
C ILE A 15 -0.43 -17.54 15.04
N ASP A 16 -1.30 -18.13 15.87
CA ASP A 16 -1.39 -19.58 16.00
C ASP A 16 -1.88 -20.27 14.70
N SER A 17 -2.94 -19.72 14.09
CA SER A 17 -3.63 -20.37 12.97
C SER A 17 -4.17 -19.36 11.97
N PHE A 18 -3.58 -19.34 10.78
CA PHE A 18 -4.05 -18.56 9.65
C PHE A 18 -5.45 -18.98 9.17
N GLU A 19 -5.79 -20.27 9.33
CA GLU A 19 -7.14 -20.79 9.07
C GLU A 19 -8.17 -20.19 10.02
N SER A 20 -7.85 -20.16 11.33
CA SER A 20 -8.72 -19.57 12.35
C SER A 20 -8.88 -18.07 12.14
N LEU A 21 -7.81 -17.36 11.79
CA LEU A 21 -7.88 -15.94 11.41
C LEU A 21 -8.79 -15.74 10.19
N SER A 22 -8.62 -16.55 9.14
CA SER A 22 -9.40 -16.43 7.91
C SER A 22 -10.90 -16.65 8.16
N GLN A 23 -11.24 -17.62 9.01
CA GLN A 23 -12.62 -17.86 9.41
C GLN A 23 -13.17 -16.69 10.25
N SER A 24 -12.42 -16.22 11.25
CA SER A 24 -12.81 -15.08 12.09
C SER A 24 -13.04 -13.81 11.27
N VAL A 25 -12.13 -13.46 10.36
CA VAL A 25 -12.29 -12.30 9.47
C VAL A 25 -13.55 -12.44 8.62
N LEU A 26 -13.83 -13.63 8.08
CA LEU A 26 -15.02 -13.86 7.28
C LEU A 26 -16.31 -13.75 8.12
N GLU A 27 -16.32 -14.28 9.34
CA GLU A 27 -17.45 -14.14 10.28
C GLU A 27 -17.76 -12.68 10.59
N HIS A 28 -16.73 -11.87 10.90
CA HIS A 28 -16.90 -10.42 11.12
C HIS A 28 -17.36 -9.65 9.88
N CYS A 29 -17.10 -10.17 8.68
CA CYS A 29 -17.52 -9.56 7.43
C CYS A 29 -18.96 -9.87 7.03
N LEU A 30 -19.55 -10.93 7.58
CA LEU A 30 -20.90 -11.39 7.25
C LEU A 30 -21.89 -10.90 8.30
N LEU A 31 -22.98 -10.29 7.84
CA LEU A 31 -24.05 -9.78 8.70
C LEU A 31 -25.35 -10.57 8.48
N ASP A 32 -26.26 -10.45 9.44
CA ASP A 32 -27.60 -11.03 9.34
C ASP A 32 -28.37 -10.53 8.12
N GLY A 33 -29.28 -11.37 7.61
CA GLY A 33 -30.10 -11.06 6.43
C GLY A 33 -29.33 -11.05 5.11
N GLY A 34 -28.16 -11.71 5.05
CA GLY A 34 -27.34 -11.79 3.84
C GLY A 34 -26.63 -10.49 3.50
N ARG A 35 -26.34 -9.67 4.52
CA ARG A 35 -25.61 -8.42 4.42
C ARG A 35 -24.10 -8.66 4.60
N PHE A 36 -23.32 -7.64 4.28
CA PHE A 36 -21.86 -7.63 4.35
C PHE A 36 -21.39 -6.36 5.03
N GLU A 37 -20.57 -6.48 6.07
CA GLU A 37 -20.15 -5.39 6.96
C GLU A 37 -19.40 -4.28 6.23
N ALA A 38 -19.81 -3.03 6.48
CA ALA A 38 -19.29 -1.84 5.83
C ALA A 38 -18.16 -1.22 6.64
N GLY A 39 -17.00 -1.02 6.01
CA GLY A 39 -15.89 -0.29 6.62
C GLY A 39 -15.20 -1.08 7.72
N ARG A 40 -15.71 -1.06 8.96
CA ARG A 40 -15.04 -1.63 10.15
C ARG A 40 -15.88 -2.72 10.83
N PHE A 41 -15.22 -3.61 11.56
CA PHE A 41 -15.90 -4.65 12.32
C PHE A 41 -16.88 -4.08 13.35
N GLY A 42 -18.11 -4.60 13.36
CA GLY A 42 -19.17 -4.22 14.29
C GLY A 42 -19.77 -2.84 14.01
N ARG A 43 -19.79 -2.40 12.74
CA ARG A 43 -20.57 -1.23 12.30
C ARG A 43 -22.03 -1.61 12.02
N ASP A 44 -22.31 -2.87 11.72
CA ASP A 44 -23.62 -3.44 11.40
C ASP A 44 -24.35 -2.74 10.24
N GLN A 45 -23.58 -2.31 9.23
CA GLN A 45 -24.12 -1.67 8.02
C GLN A 45 -23.71 -2.44 6.77
N HIS A 46 -24.60 -2.55 5.79
CA HIS A 46 -24.27 -3.21 4.54
C HIS A 46 -23.49 -2.33 3.57
N SER A 47 -22.45 -2.89 2.95
CA SER A 47 -21.78 -2.31 1.78
C SER A 47 -21.51 -3.36 0.71
N SER A 48 -22.00 -3.12 -0.52
CA SER A 48 -21.68 -3.95 -1.68
C SER A 48 -20.22 -3.84 -2.14
N ALA A 49 -19.56 -2.70 -1.88
CA ALA A 49 -18.12 -2.59 -2.11
C ALA A 49 -17.34 -3.53 -1.17
N SER A 50 -17.70 -3.56 0.12
CA SER A 50 -17.14 -4.50 1.08
C SER A 50 -17.48 -5.94 0.72
N ALA A 51 -18.70 -6.23 0.28
CA ALA A 51 -19.08 -7.56 -0.22
C ALA A 51 -18.16 -8.00 -1.38
N GLY A 52 -17.89 -7.11 -2.33
CA GLY A 52 -16.91 -7.33 -3.39
C GLY A 52 -15.52 -7.69 -2.86
N ALA A 53 -15.02 -6.94 -1.88
CA ALA A 53 -13.74 -7.23 -1.23
C ALA A 53 -13.73 -8.57 -0.47
N VAL A 54 -14.84 -8.96 0.17
CA VAL A 54 -15.00 -10.26 0.86
C VAL A 54 -14.95 -11.42 -0.11
N LEU A 55 -15.75 -11.34 -1.19
CA LEU A 55 -15.81 -12.39 -2.21
C LEU A 55 -14.47 -12.57 -2.93
N ASN A 56 -13.77 -11.47 -3.21
CA ASN A 56 -12.48 -11.49 -3.90
C ASN A 56 -11.30 -11.76 -2.96
N GLY A 57 -11.45 -11.53 -1.66
CA GLY A 57 -10.41 -11.66 -0.64
C GLY A 57 -10.54 -12.96 0.14
N VAL A 58 -10.92 -12.88 1.42
CA VAL A 58 -10.93 -14.02 2.36
C VAL A 58 -11.75 -15.21 1.85
N ALA A 59 -12.91 -14.98 1.22
CA ALA A 59 -13.72 -16.07 0.68
C ALA A 59 -13.06 -16.78 -0.52
N SER A 60 -12.05 -16.17 -1.14
CA SER A 60 -11.28 -16.77 -2.24
C SER A 60 -10.06 -17.58 -1.77
N VAL A 61 -9.78 -17.64 -0.46
CA VAL A 61 -8.61 -18.36 0.06
C VAL A 61 -8.94 -19.86 0.23
N PRO A 62 -8.08 -20.78 -0.25
CA PRO A 62 -8.33 -22.22 -0.16
C PRO A 62 -8.45 -22.80 1.25
N CYS A 63 -7.90 -22.13 2.25
CA CYS A 63 -7.95 -22.57 3.65
C CYS A 63 -9.31 -22.32 4.32
N VAL A 64 -10.18 -21.50 3.72
CA VAL A 64 -11.56 -21.33 4.19
C VAL A 64 -12.39 -22.55 3.79
N PRO A 65 -13.11 -23.19 4.74
CA PRO A 65 -13.92 -24.37 4.47
C PRO A 65 -14.92 -24.17 3.32
N ASP A 66 -15.03 -25.19 2.46
CA ASP A 66 -15.85 -25.15 1.24
C ASP A 66 -17.32 -24.81 1.49
N GLN A 67 -17.88 -25.26 2.62
CA GLN A 67 -19.26 -24.97 3.01
C GLN A 67 -19.47 -23.47 3.29
N ILE A 68 -18.56 -22.87 4.07
CA ILE A 68 -18.60 -21.44 4.40
C ILE A 68 -18.40 -20.62 3.12
N ARG A 69 -17.38 -20.98 2.33
CA ARG A 69 -17.08 -20.34 1.05
C ARG A 69 -18.28 -20.36 0.08
N SER A 70 -18.93 -21.52 -0.06
CA SER A 70 -20.09 -21.68 -0.94
C SER A 70 -21.27 -20.81 -0.48
N ARG A 71 -21.53 -20.76 0.83
CA ARG A 71 -22.54 -19.87 1.42
C ARG A 71 -22.21 -18.41 1.16
N THR A 72 -20.96 -17.98 1.33
CA THR A 72 -20.56 -16.60 1.06
C THR A 72 -20.78 -16.20 -0.40
N PHE A 73 -20.44 -17.08 -1.36
CA PHE A 73 -20.70 -16.83 -2.78
C PHE A 73 -22.21 -16.77 -3.10
N GLU A 74 -23.03 -17.60 -2.45
CA GLU A 74 -24.49 -17.55 -2.58
C GLU A 74 -25.07 -16.24 -2.05
N LEU A 75 -24.59 -15.77 -0.90
CA LEU A 75 -24.97 -14.46 -0.34
C LEU A 75 -24.57 -13.33 -1.29
N GLY A 76 -23.34 -13.34 -1.81
CA GLY A 76 -22.87 -12.38 -2.81
C GLY A 76 -23.72 -12.38 -4.09
N TYR A 77 -24.11 -13.56 -4.57
CA TYR A 77 -25.04 -13.71 -5.69
C TYR A 77 -26.42 -13.13 -5.40
N SER A 78 -26.92 -13.28 -4.17
CA SER A 78 -28.23 -12.76 -3.74
C SER A 78 -28.31 -11.24 -3.69
N LEU A 79 -27.17 -10.53 -3.66
CA LEU A 79 -27.11 -9.07 -3.75
C LEU A 79 -27.52 -8.55 -5.14
N ILE A 80 -27.54 -9.40 -6.15
CA ILE A 80 -27.93 -9.04 -7.52
C ILE A 80 -29.42 -9.35 -7.70
N GLY A 81 -30.19 -8.29 -7.96
CA GLY A 81 -31.60 -8.36 -8.31
C GLY A 81 -31.83 -9.03 -9.67
N THR A 82 -33.08 -9.41 -9.95
CA THR A 82 -33.43 -10.05 -11.23
C THR A 82 -33.21 -9.14 -12.43
N ASP A 83 -33.26 -7.83 -12.25
CA ASP A 83 -32.98 -6.80 -13.27
C ASP A 83 -31.48 -6.48 -13.40
N GLY A 84 -30.61 -7.14 -12.62
CA GLY A 84 -29.17 -6.91 -12.62
C GLY A 84 -28.73 -5.71 -11.78
N ARG A 85 -29.63 -5.06 -11.01
CA ARG A 85 -29.22 -4.05 -10.02
C ARG A 85 -28.53 -4.71 -8.84
N LEU A 86 -27.49 -4.04 -8.34
CA LEU A 86 -26.79 -4.45 -7.13
C LEU A 86 -27.40 -3.72 -5.93
N LYS A 87 -27.66 -4.45 -4.85
CA LYS A 87 -28.07 -3.87 -3.57
C LYS A 87 -27.08 -2.78 -3.11
N GLY A 88 -27.56 -1.60 -2.78
CA GLY A 88 -26.73 -0.49 -2.31
C GLY A 88 -26.36 -0.55 -0.83
N HIS A 89 -25.80 0.55 -0.34
CA HIS A 89 -25.54 0.73 1.10
C HIS A 89 -26.86 0.90 1.84
N ASP A 90 -26.95 0.49 3.11
CA ASP A 90 -28.21 0.61 3.88
C ASP A 90 -28.68 2.08 4.01
N GLU A 91 -27.73 3.02 4.13
CA GLU A 91 -28.03 4.47 4.19
C GLU A 91 -28.41 5.08 2.82
N HIS A 92 -28.01 4.43 1.72
CA HIS A 92 -28.18 4.91 0.34
C HIS A 92 -28.53 3.75 -0.61
N PRO A 93 -29.73 3.15 -0.46
CA PRO A 93 -30.09 1.92 -1.16
C PRO A 93 -30.16 2.09 -2.68
N ASP A 94 -30.52 3.28 -3.16
CA ASP A 94 -30.67 3.60 -4.59
C ASP A 94 -29.33 3.97 -5.28
N ASP A 95 -28.30 4.33 -4.51
CA ASP A 95 -26.97 4.73 -5.02
C ASP A 95 -26.04 3.55 -5.31
N GLY A 96 -26.56 2.33 -5.17
CA GLY A 96 -25.81 1.10 -4.94
C GLY A 96 -25.02 0.51 -6.11
N THR A 97 -25.39 0.82 -7.35
CA THR A 97 -24.75 0.18 -8.50
C THR A 97 -23.71 1.10 -9.14
N THR A 98 -22.55 1.22 -8.50
CA THR A 98 -21.36 1.79 -9.15
C THR A 98 -20.70 0.74 -10.06
N SER A 99 -20.02 1.18 -11.11
CA SER A 99 -19.23 0.28 -11.97
C SER A 99 -18.23 -0.53 -11.14
N TRP A 100 -17.60 0.13 -10.17
CA TRP A 100 -16.57 -0.43 -9.31
C TRP A 100 -17.08 -1.52 -8.36
N SER A 101 -18.17 -1.27 -7.61
CA SER A 101 -18.76 -2.27 -6.71
C SER A 101 -19.39 -3.43 -7.47
N LEU A 102 -20.09 -3.14 -8.57
CA LEU A 102 -20.69 -4.16 -9.44
C LEU A 102 -19.64 -5.07 -10.06
N ALA A 103 -18.56 -4.52 -10.60
CA ALA A 103 -17.47 -5.31 -11.16
C ALA A 103 -16.81 -6.22 -10.12
N GLN A 104 -16.61 -5.73 -8.89
CA GLN A 104 -16.06 -6.54 -7.80
C GLN A 104 -16.97 -7.70 -7.41
N VAL A 105 -18.27 -7.44 -7.20
CA VAL A 105 -19.23 -8.50 -6.84
C VAL A 105 -19.33 -9.54 -7.95
N LEU A 106 -19.42 -9.11 -9.22
CA LEU A 106 -19.43 -10.02 -10.37
C LEU A 106 -18.14 -10.84 -10.47
N LEU A 107 -16.97 -10.22 -10.24
CA LEU A 107 -15.69 -10.94 -10.21
C LEU A 107 -15.67 -11.98 -9.10
N GLY A 108 -16.16 -11.61 -7.92
CA GLY A 108 -16.30 -12.50 -6.77
C GLY A 108 -17.15 -13.72 -7.11
N ILE A 109 -18.35 -13.51 -7.66
CA ILE A 109 -19.24 -14.58 -8.13
C ILE A 109 -18.55 -15.44 -9.19
N ALA A 110 -17.81 -14.83 -10.13
CA ALA A 110 -17.07 -15.55 -11.17
C ALA A 110 -15.89 -16.40 -10.64
N ARG A 111 -15.51 -16.24 -9.36
CA ARG A 111 -14.54 -17.10 -8.68
C ARG A 111 -15.18 -18.33 -8.04
N ALA A 112 -16.50 -18.35 -7.83
CA ALA A 112 -17.20 -19.50 -7.27
C ALA A 112 -16.95 -20.78 -8.09
N PRO A 113 -16.90 -21.96 -7.43
CA PRO A 113 -16.80 -23.25 -8.13
C PRO A 113 -17.95 -23.44 -9.13
N GLY A 114 -17.65 -23.99 -10.32
CA GLY A 114 -18.64 -24.18 -11.38
C GLY A 114 -19.15 -22.87 -12.01
N LEU A 115 -20.04 -22.99 -12.99
CA LEU A 115 -20.54 -21.85 -13.79
C LEU A 115 -22.00 -21.46 -13.47
N ARG A 116 -22.64 -22.14 -12.52
CA ARG A 116 -24.08 -21.97 -12.19
C ARG A 116 -24.49 -20.50 -12.01
N TYR A 117 -23.75 -19.75 -11.19
CA TYR A 117 -24.07 -18.35 -10.93
C TYR A 117 -23.73 -17.44 -12.11
N VAL A 118 -22.60 -17.71 -12.78
CA VAL A 118 -22.11 -16.93 -13.93
C VAL A 118 -23.07 -17.04 -15.12
N GLU A 119 -23.63 -18.22 -15.37
CA GLU A 119 -24.54 -18.47 -16.50
C GLU A 119 -26.01 -18.16 -16.15
N SER A 120 -26.26 -17.53 -15.01
CA SER A 120 -27.62 -17.18 -14.60
C SER A 120 -28.11 -15.90 -15.28
N PRO A 121 -29.44 -15.75 -15.50
CA PRO A 121 -30.01 -14.50 -16.04
C PRO A 121 -29.68 -13.26 -15.21
N ARG A 122 -29.59 -13.39 -13.87
CA ARG A 122 -29.24 -12.27 -12.98
C ARG A 122 -27.82 -11.76 -13.25
N PHE A 123 -26.87 -12.68 -13.37
CA PHE A 123 -25.49 -12.34 -13.68
C PHE A 123 -25.37 -11.71 -15.06
N HIS A 124 -26.08 -12.27 -16.06
CA HIS A 124 -26.12 -11.69 -17.40
C HIS A 124 -26.64 -10.23 -17.37
N ASN A 125 -27.77 -9.98 -16.73
CA ASN A 125 -28.36 -8.65 -16.63
C ASN A 125 -27.42 -7.65 -15.94
N ALA A 126 -26.79 -8.08 -14.84
CA ALA A 126 -25.80 -7.29 -14.12
C ALA A 126 -24.56 -6.99 -14.98
N LEU A 127 -24.04 -7.97 -15.71
CA LEU A 127 -22.92 -7.77 -16.63
C LEU A 127 -23.30 -6.78 -17.74
N MET A 128 -24.47 -6.91 -18.35
CA MET A 128 -24.92 -5.96 -19.38
C MET A 128 -25.05 -4.54 -18.82
N ARG A 129 -25.48 -4.40 -17.56
CA ARG A 129 -25.54 -3.10 -16.87
C ARG A 129 -24.15 -2.52 -16.66
N LEU A 130 -23.19 -3.32 -16.20
CA LEU A 130 -21.79 -2.91 -16.07
C LEU A 130 -21.24 -2.42 -17.42
N LEU A 131 -21.44 -3.19 -18.49
CA LEU A 131 -20.94 -2.86 -19.83
C LEU A 131 -21.50 -1.55 -20.39
N LYS A 132 -22.69 -1.13 -19.97
CA LYS A 132 -23.29 0.16 -20.37
C LYS A 132 -22.61 1.37 -19.71
N LEU A 133 -21.92 1.18 -18.58
CA LEU A 133 -21.24 2.26 -17.87
C LEU A 133 -19.88 2.62 -18.48
N GLN A 134 -19.29 1.74 -19.31
CA GLN A 134 -17.99 2.01 -19.92
C GLN A 134 -18.08 3.19 -20.89
N ASN A 135 -17.14 4.13 -20.77
CA ASN A 135 -16.95 5.18 -21.77
C ASN A 135 -16.40 4.55 -23.07
N ARG A 136 -17.25 4.41 -24.09
CA ARG A 136 -16.87 3.73 -25.35
C ARG A 136 -15.89 4.51 -26.21
N THR A 137 -15.84 5.83 -26.03
CA THR A 137 -14.91 6.69 -26.77
C THR A 137 -13.48 6.49 -26.27
N THR A 138 -13.27 6.66 -24.96
CA THR A 138 -11.95 6.60 -24.33
C THR A 138 -11.54 5.18 -23.92
N GLY A 139 -12.51 4.28 -23.71
CA GLY A 139 -12.31 2.96 -23.10
C GLY A 139 -12.19 2.98 -21.57
N ALA A 140 -12.31 4.17 -20.96
CA ALA A 140 -12.26 4.36 -19.53
C ALA A 140 -13.53 3.90 -18.82
N TRP A 141 -13.45 3.85 -17.49
CA TRP A 141 -14.53 3.45 -16.62
C TRP A 141 -14.78 4.56 -15.59
N PRO A 142 -15.94 5.20 -15.62
CA PRO A 142 -16.32 6.12 -14.56
C PRO A 142 -16.95 5.35 -13.40
N LEU A 143 -16.99 5.93 -12.21
CA LEU A 143 -17.67 5.28 -11.07
C LEU A 143 -19.17 5.12 -11.34
N ARG A 144 -19.80 6.16 -11.88
CA ARG A 144 -21.18 6.24 -12.36
C ARG A 144 -21.22 7.03 -13.67
N GLU A 145 -22.34 7.02 -14.35
CA GLU A 145 -22.54 7.88 -15.52
C GLU A 145 -22.34 9.36 -15.13
N GLY A 146 -21.42 10.05 -15.79
CA GLY A 146 -21.08 11.46 -15.53
C GLY A 146 -20.06 11.70 -14.41
N ASP A 147 -19.64 10.67 -13.66
CA ASP A 147 -18.53 10.78 -12.69
C ASP A 147 -17.16 10.78 -13.40
N ILE A 148 -16.08 11.01 -12.64
CA ILE A 148 -14.71 10.95 -13.15
C ILE A 148 -14.32 9.55 -13.63
N ASP A 149 -13.54 9.52 -14.71
CA ASP A 149 -12.85 8.33 -15.18
C ASP A 149 -11.56 8.13 -14.35
N ASP A 150 -11.35 6.93 -13.80
CA ASP A 150 -10.11 6.59 -13.07
C ASP A 150 -9.71 5.13 -13.26
N VAL A 151 -8.40 4.85 -13.24
CA VAL A 151 -7.84 3.51 -13.43
C VAL A 151 -8.34 2.50 -12.39
N SER A 152 -8.61 2.94 -11.15
CA SER A 152 -9.15 2.10 -10.09
C SER A 152 -10.53 1.53 -10.44
N PHE A 153 -11.32 2.25 -11.23
CA PHE A 153 -12.62 1.80 -11.72
C PHE A 153 -12.52 0.88 -12.93
N ALA A 154 -11.42 0.95 -13.69
CA ALA A 154 -11.12 0.04 -14.81
C ALA A 154 -10.52 -1.31 -14.36
N PHE A 155 -9.88 -1.36 -13.18
CA PHE A 155 -9.12 -2.52 -12.71
C PHE A 155 -9.98 -3.78 -12.55
N TYR A 156 -11.07 -3.70 -11.78
CA TYR A 156 -11.94 -4.86 -11.52
C TYR A 156 -12.73 -5.36 -12.76
N PRO A 157 -13.23 -4.49 -13.66
CA PRO A 157 -13.75 -4.94 -14.95
C PRO A 157 -12.75 -5.81 -15.73
N VAL A 158 -11.48 -5.42 -15.82
CA VAL A 158 -10.46 -6.21 -16.53
C VAL A 158 -10.22 -7.56 -15.87
N LEU A 159 -10.14 -7.61 -14.54
CA LEU A 159 -10.06 -8.86 -13.78
C LEU A 159 -11.26 -9.79 -14.06
N LEU A 160 -12.47 -9.23 -14.07
CA LEU A 160 -13.71 -9.95 -14.34
C LEU A 160 -13.68 -10.54 -15.75
N PHE A 161 -13.33 -9.73 -16.75
CA PHE A 161 -13.32 -10.16 -18.14
C PHE A 161 -12.27 -11.24 -18.38
N ASP A 162 -11.05 -11.07 -17.84
CA ASP A 162 -10.00 -12.11 -17.84
C ASP A 162 -10.52 -13.44 -17.26
N ARG A 163 -11.24 -13.37 -16.13
CA ARG A 163 -11.83 -14.55 -15.50
C ARG A 163 -12.90 -15.20 -16.37
N LEU A 164 -13.83 -14.43 -16.92
CA LEU A 164 -14.93 -14.95 -17.76
C LEU A 164 -14.40 -15.63 -19.02
N VAL A 165 -13.41 -15.03 -19.67
CA VAL A 165 -12.78 -15.58 -20.89
C VAL A 165 -12.03 -16.88 -20.57
N ARG A 166 -11.16 -16.88 -19.54
CA ARG A 166 -10.39 -18.08 -19.16
C ARG A 166 -11.26 -19.26 -18.72
N ARG A 167 -12.44 -18.99 -18.18
CA ARG A 167 -13.38 -20.03 -17.76
C ARG A 167 -14.29 -20.53 -18.87
N GLY A 168 -14.17 -19.99 -20.09
CA GLY A 168 -15.00 -20.37 -21.23
C GLY A 168 -16.49 -20.07 -21.00
N SER A 169 -16.82 -19.02 -20.24
CA SER A 169 -18.21 -18.61 -20.02
C SER A 169 -18.87 -18.18 -21.33
N SER A 170 -20.19 -18.37 -21.45
CA SER A 170 -20.98 -17.84 -22.58
C SER A 170 -20.85 -16.31 -22.72
N HIS A 171 -20.45 -15.63 -21.65
CA HIS A 171 -20.26 -14.19 -21.62
C HIS A 171 -18.93 -13.70 -22.20
N ALA A 172 -17.98 -14.59 -22.53
CA ALA A 172 -16.69 -14.21 -23.09
C ALA A 172 -16.82 -13.28 -24.31
N ARG A 173 -17.75 -13.59 -25.23
CA ARG A 173 -18.00 -12.78 -26.43
C ARG A 173 -18.45 -11.34 -26.15
N HIS A 174 -19.15 -11.11 -25.03
CA HIS A 174 -19.68 -9.79 -24.68
C HIS A 174 -18.61 -8.87 -24.10
N VAL A 175 -17.51 -9.42 -23.59
CA VAL A 175 -16.49 -8.66 -22.86
C VAL A 175 -15.23 -8.38 -23.68
N MET A 176 -15.02 -9.05 -24.82
CA MET A 176 -13.80 -8.87 -25.63
C MET A 176 -13.63 -7.45 -26.18
N GLU A 177 -14.68 -6.87 -26.76
CA GLU A 177 -14.63 -5.50 -27.29
C GLU A 177 -14.44 -4.45 -26.18
N PRO A 178 -15.20 -4.50 -25.06
CA PRO A 178 -14.92 -3.67 -23.89
C PRO A 178 -13.49 -3.81 -23.35
N LEU A 179 -12.95 -5.03 -23.30
CA LEU A 179 -11.59 -5.32 -22.82
C LEU A 179 -10.54 -4.63 -23.70
N ARG A 180 -10.67 -4.73 -25.03
CA ARG A 180 -9.79 -4.04 -25.99
C ARG A 180 -9.89 -2.52 -25.89
N ALA A 181 -11.10 -1.99 -25.70
CA ALA A 181 -11.30 -0.56 -25.50
C ALA A 181 -10.54 -0.07 -24.26
N THR A 182 -10.66 -0.78 -23.14
CA THR A 182 -9.96 -0.46 -21.89
C THR A 182 -8.44 -0.50 -21.99
N ALA A 183 -7.88 -1.38 -22.83
CA ALA A 183 -6.43 -1.40 -23.06
C ALA A 183 -5.86 -0.03 -23.48
N ARG A 184 -6.61 0.79 -24.24
CA ARG A 184 -6.17 2.13 -24.65
C ARG A 184 -6.03 3.08 -23.45
N HIS A 185 -7.06 3.15 -22.60
CA HIS A 185 -7.04 3.96 -21.38
C HIS A 185 -5.94 3.52 -20.40
N LEU A 186 -5.71 2.21 -20.27
CA LEU A 186 -4.65 1.69 -19.40
C LEU A 186 -3.24 2.02 -19.92
N LEU A 187 -3.03 2.00 -21.24
CA LEU A 187 -1.74 2.40 -21.83
C LEU A 187 -1.43 3.87 -21.58
N ASP A 188 -2.45 4.73 -21.70
CA ASP A 188 -2.33 6.15 -21.37
C ASP A 188 -1.93 6.34 -19.89
N THR A 189 -2.65 5.68 -18.98
CA THR A 189 -2.33 5.70 -17.54
C THR A 189 -0.91 5.17 -17.25
N ALA A 190 -0.50 4.08 -17.90
CA ALA A 190 0.82 3.47 -17.72
C ALA A 190 1.97 4.34 -18.28
N SER A 191 1.66 5.28 -19.17
CA SER A 191 2.64 6.25 -19.69
C SER A 191 2.96 7.38 -18.70
N GLY A 192 2.12 7.58 -17.68
CA GLY A 192 2.23 8.65 -16.71
C GLY A 192 3.40 8.52 -15.72
N ILE A 193 3.27 9.23 -14.60
CA ILE A 193 4.29 9.35 -13.53
C ILE A 193 3.80 8.93 -12.13
N ALA A 194 2.49 8.69 -11.95
CA ALA A 194 1.91 8.31 -10.67
C ALA A 194 2.05 6.79 -10.43
N PRO A 195 2.96 6.32 -9.57
CA PRO A 195 3.33 4.90 -9.54
C PRO A 195 2.18 3.95 -9.18
N THR A 196 1.34 4.32 -8.21
CA THR A 196 0.16 3.52 -7.80
C THR A 196 -0.81 3.29 -8.96
N ASN A 197 -1.11 4.35 -9.72
CA ASN A 197 -1.97 4.26 -10.91
C ASN A 197 -1.33 3.42 -12.01
N MET A 198 -0.01 3.59 -12.22
CA MET A 198 0.75 2.79 -13.18
C MET A 198 0.77 1.31 -12.81
N VAL A 199 0.89 0.94 -11.53
CA VAL A 199 0.82 -0.46 -11.07
C VAL A 199 -0.51 -1.10 -11.42
N LEU A 200 -1.63 -0.42 -11.12
CA LEU A 200 -2.97 -0.89 -11.48
C LEU A 200 -3.10 -1.07 -13.00
N ALA A 201 -2.65 -0.06 -13.77
CA ALA A 201 -2.73 -0.08 -15.22
C ALA A 201 -1.91 -1.22 -15.84
N VAL A 202 -0.64 -1.35 -15.44
CA VAL A 202 0.27 -2.39 -15.95
C VAL A 202 -0.19 -3.78 -15.52
N SER A 203 -0.71 -3.96 -14.31
CA SER A 203 -1.25 -5.25 -13.85
C SER A 203 -2.53 -5.64 -14.58
N ALA A 204 -3.38 -4.68 -14.94
CA ALA A 204 -4.52 -4.92 -15.82
C ALA A 204 -4.06 -5.27 -17.25
N LEU A 205 -3.07 -4.55 -17.80
CA LEU A 205 -2.48 -4.84 -19.10
C LEU A 205 -1.82 -6.22 -19.15
N ASP A 206 -1.19 -6.70 -18.07
CA ASP A 206 -0.66 -8.08 -17.96
C ASP A 206 -1.76 -9.13 -18.23
N ARG A 207 -2.99 -8.86 -17.81
CA ARG A 207 -4.12 -9.78 -18.02
C ARG A 207 -4.57 -9.75 -19.48
N ILE A 208 -4.77 -8.55 -20.03
CA ILE A 208 -5.17 -8.36 -21.42
C ILE A 208 -4.12 -8.96 -22.38
N ALA A 209 -2.84 -8.72 -22.10
CA ALA A 209 -1.72 -9.27 -22.87
C ALA A 209 -1.72 -10.80 -22.87
N ARG A 210 -1.99 -11.44 -21.72
CA ARG A 210 -2.06 -12.91 -21.62
C ARG A 210 -3.27 -13.52 -22.32
N LEU A 211 -4.32 -12.74 -22.60
CA LEU A 211 -5.42 -13.17 -23.46
C LEU A 211 -5.12 -13.00 -24.96
N GLY A 212 -4.00 -12.36 -25.31
CA GLY A 212 -3.66 -12.08 -26.71
C GLY A 212 -4.39 -10.86 -27.28
N GLU A 213 -4.97 -10.01 -26.43
CA GLU A 213 -5.89 -8.94 -26.84
C GLU A 213 -5.24 -7.56 -26.99
N LEU A 214 -3.89 -7.51 -26.94
CA LEU A 214 -3.12 -6.32 -27.29
C LEU A 214 -2.62 -6.42 -28.74
N SER A 215 -2.73 -5.33 -29.50
CA SER A 215 -2.08 -5.23 -30.80
C SER A 215 -0.54 -5.32 -30.66
N LYS A 216 0.16 -5.54 -31.77
CA LYS A 216 1.65 -5.57 -31.75
C LYS A 216 2.25 -4.28 -31.19
N SER A 217 1.75 -3.11 -31.60
CA SER A 217 2.23 -1.82 -31.11
C SER A 217 1.92 -1.61 -29.64
N GLN A 218 0.70 -1.94 -29.21
CA GLN A 218 0.28 -1.85 -27.81
C GLN A 218 1.13 -2.75 -26.92
N ARG A 219 1.44 -3.98 -27.37
CA ARG A 219 2.29 -4.91 -26.61
C ARG A 219 3.70 -4.37 -26.42
N VAL A 220 4.28 -3.70 -27.43
CA VAL A 220 5.59 -3.05 -27.31
C VAL A 220 5.55 -1.91 -26.28
N GLN A 221 4.55 -1.03 -26.36
CA GLN A 221 4.36 0.08 -25.41
C GLN A 221 4.19 -0.44 -23.97
N TYR A 222 3.28 -1.38 -23.77
CA TYR A 222 3.01 -1.99 -22.45
C TYR A 222 4.28 -2.59 -21.84
N LEU A 223 5.07 -3.34 -22.62
CA LEU A 223 6.33 -3.93 -22.12
C LEU A 223 7.34 -2.86 -21.74
N ALA A 224 7.47 -1.79 -22.53
CA ALA A 224 8.35 -0.66 -22.20
C ALA A 224 7.91 0.03 -20.90
N TYR A 225 6.61 0.28 -20.71
CA TYR A 225 6.08 0.89 -19.49
C TYR A 225 6.26 -0.01 -18.27
N LYS A 226 6.04 -1.32 -18.42
CA LYS A 226 6.27 -2.30 -17.35
C LYS A 226 7.74 -2.34 -16.91
N THR A 227 8.66 -2.37 -17.87
CA THR A 227 10.11 -2.34 -17.57
C THR A 227 10.50 -1.05 -16.85
N ARG A 228 10.04 0.11 -17.36
CA ARG A 228 10.27 1.41 -16.71
C ARG A 228 9.73 1.44 -15.28
N LEU A 229 8.48 1.01 -15.10
CA LEU A 229 7.84 0.97 -13.78
C LEU A 229 8.62 0.07 -12.82
N ASN A 230 8.95 -1.16 -13.22
CA ASN A 230 9.72 -2.08 -12.39
C ASN A 230 11.07 -1.49 -11.95
N SER A 231 11.76 -0.75 -12.84
CA SER A 231 13.03 -0.12 -12.50
C SER A 231 12.92 1.10 -11.57
N CYS A 232 11.73 1.68 -11.39
CA CYS A 232 11.55 2.90 -10.59
C CYS A 232 10.59 2.75 -9.41
N LEU A 233 10.03 1.56 -9.17
CA LEU A 233 9.21 1.28 -7.99
C LEU A 233 10.00 1.39 -6.68
N VAL A 234 11.31 1.15 -6.73
CA VAL A 234 12.25 1.44 -5.65
C VAL A 234 13.14 2.58 -6.13
N ASP A 235 13.27 3.63 -5.32
CA ASP A 235 14.16 4.75 -5.62
C ASP A 235 15.64 4.38 -5.41
N ASP A 236 16.54 5.27 -5.83
CA ASP A 236 17.98 5.05 -5.68
C ASP A 236 18.41 4.88 -4.21
N ASP A 237 17.62 5.41 -3.27
CA ASP A 237 17.82 5.34 -1.82
C ASP A 237 17.25 4.06 -1.19
N GLY A 238 16.68 3.17 -1.99
CA GLY A 238 16.08 1.91 -1.54
C GLY A 238 14.65 2.04 -1.02
N GLY A 239 13.99 3.18 -1.20
CA GLY A 239 12.62 3.45 -0.77
C GLY A 239 11.57 3.05 -1.81
N LEU A 240 10.53 2.35 -1.37
CA LEU A 240 9.36 2.04 -2.21
C LEU A 240 8.57 3.31 -2.54
N ARG A 241 8.46 3.63 -3.84
CA ARG A 241 7.67 4.73 -4.41
C ARG A 241 6.22 4.31 -4.66
N LEU A 242 5.53 3.86 -3.63
CA LEU A 242 4.09 3.58 -3.66
C LEU A 242 3.39 4.23 -2.48
N GLU A 243 2.23 4.80 -2.75
CA GLU A 243 1.39 5.50 -1.78
C GLU A 243 -0.06 5.02 -1.90
N ASP A 244 -0.81 5.18 -0.82
CA ASP A 244 -2.24 4.93 -0.83
C ASP A 244 -2.96 5.99 -1.68
N LEU A 245 -3.80 5.56 -2.62
CA LEU A 245 -4.59 6.46 -3.45
C LEU A 245 -5.95 6.65 -2.83
N THR A 246 -6.31 7.89 -2.47
CA THR A 246 -7.66 8.24 -2.01
C THR A 246 -8.34 9.15 -3.03
N LEU A 247 -9.45 8.69 -3.58
CA LEU A 247 -10.33 9.45 -4.47
C LEU A 247 -11.60 9.81 -3.69
N HIS A 248 -12.07 11.05 -3.81
CA HIS A 248 -13.32 11.46 -3.19
C HIS A 248 -14.06 12.47 -4.08
N ASN A 249 -15.39 12.48 -3.94
CA ASN A 249 -16.27 13.47 -4.54
C ASN A 249 -17.04 14.19 -3.45
N GLU A 250 -16.99 15.52 -3.47
CA GLU A 250 -17.71 16.40 -2.56
C GLU A 250 -19.14 16.71 -3.04
N LEU A 251 -19.44 16.46 -4.32
CA LEU A 251 -20.76 16.62 -4.91
C LEU A 251 -21.68 15.44 -4.53
N GLN A 252 -22.97 15.73 -4.34
CA GLN A 252 -23.94 14.70 -3.96
C GLN A 252 -24.30 13.80 -5.16
N PRO A 253 -24.38 12.46 -4.98
CA PRO A 253 -24.09 11.74 -3.74
C PRO A 253 -22.57 11.68 -3.46
N ARG A 254 -22.18 12.05 -2.24
CA ARG A 254 -20.76 12.01 -1.83
C ARG A 254 -20.25 10.58 -1.82
N TRP A 255 -19.01 10.40 -2.24
CA TRP A 255 -18.37 9.09 -2.22
C TRP A 255 -16.86 9.22 -2.07
N HIS A 256 -16.23 8.14 -1.61
CA HIS A 256 -14.78 8.00 -1.60
C HIS A 256 -14.38 6.57 -1.99
N SER A 257 -13.20 6.41 -2.56
CA SER A 257 -12.57 5.15 -2.91
C SER A 257 -11.11 5.18 -2.47
N VAL A 258 -10.61 4.06 -1.95
CA VAL A 258 -9.22 3.96 -1.52
C VAL A 258 -8.55 2.74 -2.14
N THR A 259 -7.39 2.96 -2.75
CA THR A 259 -6.45 1.88 -3.10
C THR A 259 -5.36 1.84 -2.04
N TRP A 260 -5.39 0.79 -1.23
CA TRP A 260 -4.42 0.57 -0.16
C TRP A 260 -3.17 -0.13 -0.73
N SER A 261 -2.02 0.54 -0.65
CA SER A 261 -0.78 0.14 -1.30
C SER A 261 -0.28 -1.27 -0.93
N PRO A 262 -0.46 -1.80 0.30
CA PRO A 262 -0.09 -3.19 0.61
C PRO A 262 -0.83 -4.25 -0.22
N LEU A 263 -2.06 -3.94 -0.68
CA LEU A 263 -2.83 -4.85 -1.54
C LEU A 263 -2.29 -4.94 -2.96
N LEU A 264 -1.36 -4.06 -3.34
CA LEU A 264 -0.71 -4.10 -4.64
C LEU A 264 0.30 -5.25 -4.76
N TYR A 265 0.62 -5.98 -3.68
CA TYR A 265 1.40 -7.21 -3.76
C TYR A 265 0.76 -8.18 -4.77
N GLY A 266 -0.56 -8.36 -4.71
CA GLY A 266 -1.30 -9.17 -5.67
C GLY A 266 -1.16 -8.72 -7.13
N CYS A 267 -0.85 -7.45 -7.37
CA CYS A 267 -0.61 -6.87 -8.69
C CYS A 267 0.82 -7.11 -9.18
N THR A 268 1.81 -7.01 -8.29
CA THR A 268 3.25 -6.96 -8.61
C THR A 268 3.99 -8.26 -8.34
N ARG A 269 3.40 -9.23 -7.65
CA ARG A 269 4.04 -10.51 -7.26
C ARG A 269 4.70 -11.30 -8.40
N ALA A 270 4.20 -11.17 -9.63
CA ALA A 270 4.77 -11.83 -10.80
C ALA A 270 5.92 -11.02 -11.45
N TRP A 271 6.26 -9.85 -10.90
CA TRP A 271 7.27 -8.93 -11.40
C TRP A 271 8.54 -9.08 -10.56
N GLY A 272 9.52 -9.83 -11.06
CA GLY A 272 10.80 -10.03 -10.38
C GLY A 272 10.78 -11.02 -9.20
N GLY A 273 9.62 -11.61 -8.87
CA GLY A 273 9.48 -12.60 -7.79
C GLY A 273 9.36 -11.98 -6.40
N VAL A 274 9.26 -12.83 -5.36
CA VAL A 274 9.00 -12.39 -3.98
C VAL A 274 10.16 -11.63 -3.33
N GLN A 275 11.40 -11.87 -3.78
CA GLN A 275 12.61 -11.21 -3.29
C GLN A 275 12.95 -9.90 -4.02
N SER A 276 12.19 -9.49 -5.03
CA SER A 276 12.44 -8.21 -5.67
C SER A 276 12.22 -7.06 -4.67
N GLY A 277 13.04 -6.01 -4.73
CA GLY A 277 13.03 -4.94 -3.73
C GLY A 277 11.66 -4.31 -3.52
N HIS A 278 10.86 -4.14 -4.59
CA HIS A 278 9.49 -3.62 -4.47
C HIS A 278 8.54 -4.64 -3.83
N ASN A 279 8.57 -5.91 -4.22
CA ASN A 279 7.67 -6.92 -3.65
C ASN A 279 7.97 -7.19 -2.19
N LEU A 280 9.26 -7.21 -1.82
CA LEU A 280 9.68 -7.36 -0.43
C LEU A 280 9.12 -6.21 0.44
N GLN A 281 9.25 -4.96 -0.02
CA GLN A 281 8.75 -3.80 0.71
C GLN A 281 7.22 -3.69 0.74
N ILE A 282 6.51 -4.04 -0.34
CA ILE A 282 5.03 -4.07 -0.34
C ILE A 282 4.54 -5.15 0.62
N ALA A 283 5.14 -6.34 0.58
CA ALA A 283 4.82 -7.44 1.47
C ALA A 283 5.12 -7.11 2.94
N ASP A 284 6.25 -6.46 3.23
CA ASP A 284 6.57 -5.97 4.57
C ASP A 284 5.49 -5.00 5.10
N ARG A 285 5.07 -4.02 4.29
CA ARG A 285 3.95 -3.12 4.66
C ARG A 285 2.65 -3.88 4.93
N LEU A 286 2.37 -4.95 4.20
CA LEU A 286 1.20 -5.79 4.43
C LEU A 286 1.28 -6.52 5.77
N ILE A 287 2.43 -7.13 6.09
CA ILE A 287 2.61 -7.88 7.32
C ILE A 287 2.65 -6.95 8.54
N SER A 288 3.43 -5.87 8.46
CA SER A 288 3.58 -4.89 9.56
C SER A 288 2.32 -4.07 9.87
N SER A 289 1.33 -4.06 8.97
CA SER A 289 0.04 -3.37 9.19
C SER A 289 -1.06 -4.28 9.76
N PHE A 290 -0.75 -5.55 10.03
CA PHE A 290 -1.65 -6.45 10.74
C PHE A 290 -1.72 -6.06 12.22
N ASP A 291 -2.95 -5.95 12.74
CA ASP A 291 -3.21 -5.70 14.16
C ASP A 291 -3.62 -7.02 14.82
N GLU A 292 -2.73 -7.55 15.67
CA GLU A 292 -2.94 -8.82 16.38
C GLU A 292 -4.11 -8.73 17.38
N LYS A 293 -4.33 -7.56 18.00
CA LYS A 293 -5.40 -7.39 19.01
C LYS A 293 -6.77 -7.37 18.36
N GLU A 294 -6.89 -6.70 17.22
CA GLU A 294 -8.13 -6.64 16.45
C GLU A 294 -8.33 -7.86 15.54
N GLY A 295 -7.30 -8.69 15.37
CA GLY A 295 -7.34 -9.87 14.49
C GLY A 295 -7.59 -9.50 13.03
N GLY A 296 -6.98 -8.40 12.56
CA GLY A 296 -7.23 -7.91 11.20
C GLY A 296 -6.39 -6.69 10.82
N TRP A 297 -6.71 -6.07 9.69
CA TRP A 297 -6.03 -4.88 9.18
C TRP A 297 -6.94 -3.67 9.28
N LEU A 298 -6.41 -2.58 9.84
CA LEU A 298 -7.11 -1.29 9.90
C LEU A 298 -7.29 -0.66 8.50
N GLY A 299 -6.38 -1.00 7.58
CA GLY A 299 -6.29 -0.35 6.28
C GLY A 299 -5.85 1.12 6.40
N PRO A 300 -6.14 1.96 5.39
CA PRO A 300 -5.72 3.36 5.36
C PRO A 300 -6.57 4.29 6.26
N SER A 301 -7.62 3.75 6.91
CA SER A 301 -8.50 4.55 7.76
C SER A 301 -7.84 4.85 9.11
N ARG A 302 -7.69 6.14 9.44
CA ARG A 302 -7.23 6.62 10.76
C ARG A 302 -8.28 6.50 11.87
N SER A 303 -9.40 5.83 11.62
CA SER A 303 -10.42 5.65 12.66
C SER A 303 -9.87 4.72 13.75
N VAL A 304 -9.81 5.24 14.97
CA VAL A 304 -9.14 4.58 16.09
C VAL A 304 -9.90 3.30 16.47
N GLY A 305 -9.17 2.18 16.46
CA GLY A 305 -9.43 1.04 17.34
C GLY A 305 -10.30 -0.11 16.81
N LYS A 306 -10.53 -0.27 15.50
CA LYS A 306 -11.12 -1.51 14.94
C LYS A 306 -10.63 -1.85 13.53
N ALA A 307 -10.39 -3.13 13.28
CA ALA A 307 -10.04 -3.65 11.96
C ALA A 307 -11.14 -3.36 10.90
N SER A 308 -10.70 -3.16 9.66
CA SER A 308 -11.53 -2.87 8.50
C SER A 308 -11.96 -4.18 7.82
N SER A 309 -13.25 -4.32 7.49
CA SER A 309 -13.80 -5.51 6.86
C SER A 309 -13.18 -5.78 5.49
N TRP A 310 -13.14 -4.75 4.64
CA TRP A 310 -12.60 -4.88 3.29
C TRP A 310 -11.07 -5.02 3.28
N ALA A 311 -10.37 -4.28 4.15
CA ALA A 311 -8.92 -4.32 4.22
C ALA A 311 -8.45 -5.66 4.80
N SER A 312 -9.11 -6.15 5.85
CA SER A 312 -8.78 -7.46 6.44
C SER A 312 -9.05 -8.59 5.46
N SER A 313 -10.19 -8.58 4.76
CA SER A 313 -10.48 -9.60 3.75
C SER A 313 -9.42 -9.67 2.65
N LEU A 314 -9.03 -8.52 2.10
CA LEU A 314 -8.02 -8.47 1.04
C LEU A 314 -6.60 -8.69 1.59
N GLY A 315 -6.35 -8.34 2.85
CA GLY A 315 -5.12 -8.61 3.59
C GLY A 315 -4.89 -10.11 3.74
N VAL A 316 -5.90 -10.85 4.21
CA VAL A 316 -5.88 -12.32 4.28
C VAL A 316 -5.52 -12.93 2.93
N LEU A 317 -6.18 -12.51 1.84
CA LEU A 317 -5.80 -13.00 0.52
C LEU A 317 -4.34 -12.71 0.19
N ASN A 318 -3.88 -11.47 0.34
CA ASN A 318 -2.52 -11.12 -0.06
C ASN A 318 -1.46 -11.82 0.80
N THR A 319 -1.72 -12.04 2.09
CA THR A 319 -0.84 -12.83 2.96
C THR A 319 -0.77 -14.29 2.50
N TYR A 320 -1.91 -14.90 2.15
CA TYR A 320 -1.92 -16.25 1.57
C TYR A 320 -1.14 -16.31 0.25
N LEU A 321 -1.31 -15.30 -0.61
CA LEU A 321 -0.60 -15.20 -1.88
C LEU A 321 0.91 -15.04 -1.68
N LEU A 322 1.34 -14.26 -0.68
CA LEU A 322 2.74 -14.11 -0.29
C LEU A 322 3.32 -15.42 0.22
N ALA A 323 2.68 -16.05 1.20
CA ALA A 323 3.10 -17.34 1.75
C ALA A 323 3.23 -18.39 0.65
N ARG A 324 2.30 -18.42 -0.32
CA ARG A 324 2.39 -19.33 -1.48
C ARG A 324 3.63 -19.06 -2.34
N ASP A 325 3.98 -17.80 -2.56
CA ASP A 325 5.17 -17.46 -3.34
C ASP A 325 6.46 -17.77 -2.56
N LEU A 326 6.47 -17.63 -1.24
CA LEU A 326 7.57 -18.05 -0.38
C LEU A 326 7.77 -19.58 -0.41
N VAL A 327 6.69 -20.37 -0.28
CA VAL A 327 6.75 -21.83 -0.47
C VAL A 327 7.33 -22.18 -1.85
N ALA A 328 6.85 -21.52 -2.92
CA ALA A 328 7.33 -21.76 -4.27
C ALA A 328 8.81 -21.37 -4.46
N ALA A 329 9.27 -20.32 -3.77
CA ALA A 329 10.64 -19.86 -3.76
C ALA A 329 11.54 -20.64 -2.77
N LYS A 330 10.96 -21.51 -1.93
CA LYS A 330 11.63 -22.23 -0.85
C LYS A 330 12.27 -21.32 0.20
N ILE A 331 11.60 -20.21 0.52
CA ILE A 331 12.02 -19.23 1.53
C ILE A 331 11.12 -19.44 2.75
N SER A 332 11.70 -19.58 3.95
CA SER A 332 10.89 -19.69 5.18
C SER A 332 10.32 -18.33 5.60
N ALA A 333 9.38 -18.33 6.54
CA ALA A 333 8.87 -17.08 7.09
C ALA A 333 9.98 -16.28 7.78
N GLU A 334 10.86 -16.93 8.52
CA GLU A 334 11.98 -16.32 9.24
C GLU A 334 12.99 -15.72 8.27
N GLU A 335 13.39 -16.46 7.22
CA GLU A 335 14.29 -15.95 6.18
C GLU A 335 13.68 -14.72 5.48
N PHE A 336 12.36 -14.75 5.19
CA PHE A 336 11.68 -13.58 4.63
C PHE A 336 11.73 -12.37 5.58
N LEU A 337 11.46 -12.57 6.87
CA LEU A 337 11.52 -11.51 7.87
C LEU A 337 12.94 -10.96 8.01
N GLU A 338 13.97 -11.80 7.98
CA GLU A 338 15.38 -11.38 7.95
C GLU A 338 15.72 -10.56 6.69
N LEU A 339 15.23 -10.97 5.52
CA LEU A 339 15.41 -10.22 4.27
C LEU A 339 14.77 -8.84 4.36
N THR A 340 13.53 -8.74 4.88
CA THR A 340 12.85 -7.45 5.06
C THR A 340 13.64 -6.54 6.01
N GLN A 341 14.10 -7.07 7.15
CA GLN A 341 14.94 -6.33 8.11
C GLN A 341 16.26 -5.89 7.48
N SER A 342 16.93 -6.75 6.70
CA SER A 342 18.15 -6.40 5.98
C SER A 342 17.92 -5.33 4.92
N GLU A 343 16.78 -5.32 4.24
CA GLU A 343 16.47 -4.24 3.30
C GLU A 343 16.21 -2.94 4.05
N HIS A 344 15.53 -2.97 5.20
CA HIS A 344 15.33 -1.79 6.05
C HIS A 344 16.67 -1.22 6.53
N SER A 345 17.61 -2.10 6.89
CA SER A 345 18.96 -1.71 7.29
C SER A 345 19.84 -1.26 6.12
N ARG A 346 19.42 -1.41 4.86
CA ARG A 346 20.15 -0.86 3.70
C ARG A 346 19.57 0.45 3.19
N ARG A 347 18.33 0.78 3.54
CA ARG A 347 17.68 2.04 3.12
C ARG A 347 18.49 3.24 3.57
N ARG A 348 18.51 4.25 2.70
CA ARG A 348 19.02 5.58 3.02
C ARG A 348 17.89 6.44 3.60
N PHE A 349 18.27 7.24 4.58
CA PHE A 349 17.44 8.20 5.28
C PHE A 349 17.60 9.57 4.63
N ASP A 350 16.51 10.32 4.56
CA ASP A 350 16.55 11.72 4.16
C ASP A 350 17.24 12.54 5.26
N ILE A 351 16.93 12.21 6.53
CA ILE A 351 17.46 12.90 7.70
C ILE A 351 17.85 11.88 8.78
N VAL A 352 18.99 12.08 9.42
CA VAL A 352 19.34 11.47 10.71
C VAL A 352 19.32 12.54 11.81
N ILE A 353 18.79 12.23 12.99
CA ILE A 353 18.74 13.17 14.12
C ILE A 353 19.69 12.72 15.24
N SER A 354 20.70 13.55 15.51
CA SER A 354 21.62 13.40 16.63
C SER A 354 21.26 14.38 17.75
N PHE A 355 21.18 13.88 18.98
CA PHE A 355 20.79 14.67 20.15
C PHE A 355 21.36 14.05 21.44
N GLY A 356 21.50 14.85 22.50
CA GLY A 356 21.81 14.31 23.83
C GLY A 356 20.54 13.77 24.50
N GLY A 357 20.66 12.67 25.26
CA GLY A 357 19.50 11.98 25.86
C GLY A 357 18.48 12.88 26.59
N PRO A 358 18.90 13.90 27.37
CA PRO A 358 17.98 14.87 28.01
C PRO A 358 17.15 15.71 27.04
N ASP A 359 17.60 15.90 25.80
CA ASP A 359 16.96 16.75 24.79
C ASP A 359 15.94 15.98 23.93
N ARG A 360 15.58 14.76 24.34
CA ARG A 360 14.72 13.83 23.58
C ARG A 360 13.37 14.44 23.20
N ALA A 361 12.75 15.20 24.09
CA ALA A 361 11.44 15.81 23.81
C ALA A 361 11.50 16.75 22.59
N VAL A 362 12.56 17.55 22.50
CA VAL A 362 12.80 18.45 21.36
C VAL A 362 13.06 17.64 20.08
N ALA A 363 13.87 16.59 20.19
CA ALA A 363 14.18 15.72 19.06
C ALA A 363 12.94 14.98 18.52
N GLN A 364 12.03 14.56 19.41
CA GLN A 364 10.76 13.92 19.04
C GLN A 364 9.84 14.89 18.30
N GLU A 365 9.72 16.14 18.75
CA GLU A 365 8.90 17.14 18.08
C GLU A 365 9.40 17.42 16.65
N VAL A 366 10.71 17.56 16.48
CA VAL A 366 11.34 17.68 15.16
C VAL A 366 11.06 16.44 14.31
N ARG A 367 11.30 15.23 14.87
CA ARG A 367 11.07 13.96 14.19
C ARG A 367 9.63 13.83 13.70
N ASP A 368 8.65 14.10 14.55
CA ASP A 368 7.22 13.96 14.23
C ASP A 368 6.82 14.85 13.07
N ARG A 369 7.32 16.09 13.04
CA ARG A 369 7.03 17.02 11.94
C ARG A 369 7.66 16.56 10.63
N LEU A 370 8.91 16.10 10.64
CA LEU A 370 9.62 15.60 9.47
C LEU A 370 8.96 14.33 8.90
N VAL A 371 8.60 13.37 9.76
CA VAL A 371 7.89 12.15 9.36
C VAL A 371 6.50 12.48 8.81
N THR A 372 5.78 13.42 9.43
CA THR A 372 4.48 13.89 8.93
C THR A 372 4.59 14.54 7.54
N ALA A 373 5.74 15.15 7.23
CA ALA A 373 6.03 15.70 5.90
C ALA A 373 6.50 14.64 4.88
N GLY A 374 6.49 13.36 5.25
CA GLY A 374 6.83 12.24 4.37
C GLY A 374 8.33 11.93 4.27
N LEU A 375 9.18 12.53 5.12
CA LEU A 375 10.62 12.29 5.11
C LEU A 375 10.99 11.03 5.89
N ARG A 376 11.98 10.28 5.39
CA ARG A 376 12.56 9.11 6.07
C ARG A 376 13.57 9.58 7.10
N VAL A 377 13.20 9.47 8.37
CA VAL A 377 14.02 9.94 9.49
C VAL A 377 14.59 8.76 10.26
N PHE A 378 15.91 8.74 10.47
CA PHE A 378 16.51 7.89 11.49
C PHE A 378 16.47 8.60 12.84
N PHE A 379 15.82 7.95 13.81
CA PHE A 379 15.73 8.37 15.19
C PHE A 379 15.96 7.15 16.09
N ASP A 380 17.04 7.16 16.87
CA ASP A 380 17.57 5.99 17.62
C ASP A 380 16.49 5.16 18.34
N PHE A 381 15.51 5.84 18.94
CA PHE A 381 14.45 5.25 19.72
C PHE A 381 13.47 4.39 18.90
N ASP A 382 13.25 4.74 17.65
CA ASP A 382 12.32 4.05 16.74
C ASP A 382 12.95 2.75 16.22
N PHE A 383 14.28 2.72 16.17
CA PHE A 383 15.07 1.60 15.68
C PHE A 383 15.67 0.74 16.81
N ARG A 384 15.20 0.88 18.06
CA ARG A 384 15.74 0.12 19.22
C ARG A 384 15.76 -1.39 18.99
N HIS A 385 14.76 -1.92 18.31
CA HIS A 385 14.71 -3.35 17.98
C HIS A 385 15.78 -3.75 16.96
N ASN A 386 16.10 -2.88 15.99
CA ASN A 386 17.17 -3.11 15.02
C ASN A 386 18.57 -2.88 15.61
N LEU A 387 18.69 -2.01 16.62
CA LEU A 387 19.97 -1.64 17.23
C LEU A 387 20.35 -2.56 18.41
N LEU A 388 19.41 -3.36 18.93
CA LEU A 388 19.65 -4.22 20.08
C LEU A 388 20.59 -5.38 19.70
N GLY A 389 21.77 -5.42 20.33
CA GLY A 389 22.78 -6.46 20.08
C GLY A 389 23.76 -6.14 18.95
N GLU A 390 23.57 -5.02 18.24
CA GLU A 390 24.45 -4.56 17.19
C GLU A 390 25.68 -3.81 17.72
N ASP A 391 26.75 -3.78 16.92
CA ASP A 391 27.86 -2.84 17.15
C ASP A 391 27.40 -1.42 16.77
N LEU A 392 26.87 -0.71 17.77
CA LEU A 392 26.36 0.64 17.60
C LEU A 392 27.39 1.61 17.02
N ALA A 393 28.69 1.41 17.25
CA ALA A 393 29.71 2.31 16.71
C ALA A 393 29.79 2.16 15.18
N VAL A 394 29.80 0.93 14.68
CA VAL A 394 29.82 0.63 13.25
C VAL A 394 28.50 1.03 12.59
N THR A 395 27.38 0.61 13.18
CA THR A 395 26.04 0.83 12.61
C THR A 395 25.67 2.30 12.58
N LEU A 396 25.88 3.05 13.65
CA LEU A 396 25.64 4.50 13.64
C LEU A 396 26.62 5.22 12.72
N GLN A 397 27.90 4.83 12.69
CA GLN A 397 28.85 5.44 11.75
C GLN A 397 28.40 5.27 10.30
N ASP A 398 27.90 4.09 9.91
CA ASP A 398 27.39 3.87 8.55
C ASP A 398 26.13 4.69 8.25
N ILE A 399 25.21 4.80 9.23
CA ILE A 399 23.98 5.60 9.09
C ILE A 399 24.30 7.09 8.90
N TYR A 400 25.14 7.65 9.75
CA TYR A 400 25.54 9.04 9.68
C TYR A 400 26.47 9.30 8.47
N PHE A 401 27.39 8.40 8.12
CA PHE A 401 28.34 8.68 7.04
C PHE A 401 27.82 8.35 5.62
N ARG A 402 27.07 7.27 5.44
CA ARG A 402 26.70 6.73 4.11
C ARG A 402 25.22 6.74 3.83
N ARG A 403 24.39 6.46 4.84
CA ARG A 403 22.96 6.22 4.65
C ARG A 403 22.08 7.38 5.05
N SER A 404 22.60 8.58 5.26
CA SER A 404 21.79 9.78 5.50
C SER A 404 22.14 10.88 4.52
N ARG A 405 21.10 11.55 3.97
CA ARG A 405 21.27 12.69 3.07
C ARG A 405 21.61 13.97 3.84
N TYR A 406 21.00 14.17 5.01
CA TYR A 406 21.31 15.25 5.95
C TYR A 406 21.40 14.73 7.38
N ALA A 407 22.19 15.40 8.23
CA ALA A 407 22.17 15.22 9.68
C ALA A 407 21.62 16.47 10.36
N VAL A 408 20.56 16.32 11.14
CA VAL A 408 20.16 17.31 12.13
C VAL A 408 20.94 17.03 13.41
N ALA A 409 21.64 18.03 13.92
CA ALA A 409 22.31 17.94 15.22
C ALA A 409 21.65 18.94 16.17
N ILE A 410 21.04 18.42 17.23
CA ILE A 410 20.47 19.21 18.33
C ILE A 410 21.58 19.41 19.36
N LEU A 411 22.13 20.62 19.36
CA LEU A 411 23.37 20.98 20.06
C LEU A 411 23.06 21.61 21.41
N SER A 412 23.59 20.99 22.46
CA SER A 412 23.50 21.41 23.86
C SER A 412 24.73 20.94 24.63
N ARG A 413 24.89 21.35 25.89
CA ARG A 413 25.90 20.76 26.79
C ARG A 413 25.66 19.27 27.00
N SER A 414 24.40 18.83 26.91
CA SER A 414 24.00 17.43 27.03
C SER A 414 24.50 16.61 25.83
N PHE A 415 24.41 17.16 24.62
CA PHE A 415 24.97 16.59 23.40
C PHE A 415 26.49 16.36 23.53
N LEU A 416 27.22 17.39 23.98
CA LEU A 416 28.69 17.33 24.11
C LEU A 416 29.17 16.32 25.14
N LYS A 417 28.39 16.10 26.21
CA LYS A 417 28.69 15.10 27.25
C LYS A 417 28.31 13.68 26.84
N SER A 418 27.54 13.52 25.76
CA SER A 418 27.11 12.22 25.27
C SER A 418 28.28 11.45 24.68
N LYS A 419 28.52 10.23 25.18
CA LYS A 419 29.52 9.31 24.63
C LYS A 419 29.20 8.86 23.19
N TRP A 420 27.95 9.00 22.76
CA TRP A 420 27.46 8.58 21.45
C TRP A 420 27.33 9.78 20.50
N ALA A 421 26.37 10.67 20.77
CA ALA A 421 26.08 11.85 19.95
C ALA A 421 27.30 12.78 19.82
N GLY A 422 27.96 13.12 20.93
CA GLY A 422 29.12 14.03 20.94
C GLY A 422 30.45 13.40 20.55
N ASN A 423 30.51 12.11 20.19
CA ASN A 423 31.76 11.42 19.89
C ASN A 423 31.68 10.55 18.62
N TRP A 424 31.00 9.40 18.65
CA TRP A 424 30.97 8.48 17.51
C TRP A 424 30.15 9.04 16.34
N GLU A 425 28.95 9.52 16.61
CA GLU A 425 28.07 10.12 15.60
C GLU A 425 28.70 11.41 15.05
N TRP A 426 29.18 12.27 15.95
CA TRP A 426 29.85 13.53 15.59
C TRP A 426 31.08 13.34 14.70
N ARG A 427 31.91 12.32 14.95
CA ARG A 427 33.04 12.00 14.08
C ARG A 427 32.62 11.58 12.68
N ALA A 428 31.55 10.79 12.55
CA ALA A 428 30.99 10.42 11.26
C ALA A 428 30.42 11.65 10.52
N VAL A 429 29.72 12.52 11.24
CA VAL A 429 29.18 13.79 10.72
C VAL A 429 30.30 14.69 10.19
N LEU A 430 31.34 14.94 10.99
CA LEU A 430 32.48 15.76 10.59
C LEU A 430 33.24 15.18 9.39
N ALA A 431 33.48 13.87 9.38
CA ALA A 431 34.11 13.19 8.25
C ALA A 431 33.29 13.33 6.97
N ARG A 432 31.96 13.21 7.07
CA ARG A 432 31.05 13.34 5.94
C ARG A 432 31.00 14.77 5.42
N MET A 433 30.94 15.77 6.30
CA MET A 433 30.99 17.19 5.93
C MET A 433 32.27 17.55 5.15
N ASN A 434 33.41 16.96 5.52
CA ASN A 434 34.68 17.20 4.83
C ASN A 434 34.75 16.54 3.44
N SER A 435 33.92 15.52 3.17
CA SER A 435 33.95 14.75 1.93
C SER A 435 33.01 15.26 0.81
N GLN A 436 32.16 16.27 1.06
CA GLN A 436 31.19 16.75 0.07
C GLN A 436 31.02 18.27 0.08
N GLN A 437 30.70 18.85 -1.09
CA GLN A 437 30.54 20.30 -1.25
C GLN A 437 29.19 20.85 -0.78
N GLN A 438 28.17 19.99 -0.60
CA GLN A 438 26.83 20.41 -0.17
C GLN A 438 26.68 20.37 1.35
N GLY A 439 25.89 21.29 1.90
CA GLY A 439 25.66 21.40 3.36
C GLY A 439 24.88 20.20 3.91
N TYR A 440 25.60 19.26 4.53
CA TYR A 440 25.06 18.03 5.13
C TYR A 440 24.52 18.20 6.55
N LEU A 441 25.24 18.95 7.37
CA LEU A 441 24.86 19.21 8.76
C LEU A 441 23.86 20.37 8.84
N LEU A 442 22.81 20.17 9.62
CA LEU A 442 21.75 21.12 9.95
C LEU A 442 21.78 21.34 11.48
N PRO A 443 22.57 22.30 11.98
CA PRO A 443 22.73 22.52 13.41
C PRO A 443 21.55 23.29 13.99
N TYR A 444 21.03 22.80 15.12
CA TYR A 444 20.02 23.48 15.94
C TYR A 444 20.54 23.61 17.37
N PHE A 445 20.83 24.84 17.80
CA PHE A 445 21.35 25.11 19.14
C PHE A 445 20.20 25.30 20.13
N LEU A 446 20.20 24.54 21.22
CA LEU A 446 19.29 24.74 22.36
C LEU A 446 19.85 25.74 23.39
N GLU A 447 21.15 25.94 23.35
CA GLU A 447 21.89 26.87 24.18
C GLU A 447 23.21 27.21 23.50
N ASN A 448 23.81 28.35 23.88
CA ASN A 448 25.11 28.76 23.35
C ASN A 448 26.23 27.87 23.90
N VAL A 449 26.74 26.96 23.05
CA VAL A 449 27.81 26.02 23.40
C VAL A 449 28.86 25.96 22.30
N GLU A 450 30.12 25.85 22.70
CA GLU A 450 31.20 25.61 21.76
C GLU A 450 31.23 24.13 21.38
N VAL A 451 31.10 23.83 20.09
CA VAL A 451 31.05 22.46 19.56
C VAL A 451 32.37 22.16 18.86
N PRO A 452 33.21 21.26 19.42
CA PRO A 452 34.52 20.97 18.85
C PRO A 452 34.44 20.49 17.40
N GLY A 453 35.21 21.11 16.51
CA GLY A 453 35.25 20.72 15.09
C GLY A 453 34.09 21.26 14.23
N LEU A 454 33.11 21.94 14.82
CA LEU A 454 32.10 22.68 14.05
C LEU A 454 32.70 24.01 13.57
N ASN A 455 32.77 24.21 12.26
CA ASN A 455 33.25 25.47 11.69
C ASN A 455 32.22 26.59 11.95
N PRO A 456 32.61 27.75 12.50
CA PRO A 456 31.69 28.88 12.75
C PRO A 456 31.03 29.44 11.47
N THR A 457 31.52 29.10 10.28
CA THR A 457 30.91 29.52 9.01
C THR A 457 29.69 28.69 8.59
N ILE A 458 29.38 27.61 9.30
CA ILE A 458 28.21 26.77 9.02
C ILE A 458 26.96 27.46 9.57
N GLY A 459 25.99 27.73 8.69
CA GLY A 459 24.70 28.29 9.09
C GLY A 459 23.96 27.37 10.06
N PHE A 460 23.40 27.96 11.12
CA PHE A 460 22.68 27.27 12.18
C PHE A 460 21.40 28.03 12.55
N LEU A 461 20.50 27.36 13.25
CA LEU A 461 19.33 27.99 13.90
C LEU A 461 19.43 27.80 15.41
N SER A 462 18.86 28.73 16.18
CA SER A 462 18.87 28.71 17.66
C SER A 462 17.45 28.69 18.19
N SER A 463 17.24 27.96 19.29
CA SER A 463 15.99 27.96 20.05
C SER A 463 15.61 29.33 20.61
N ASP A 464 16.57 30.27 20.70
CA ASP A 464 16.30 31.66 21.12
C ASP A 464 15.39 32.41 20.13
N HIS A 465 15.33 31.95 18.88
CA HIS A 465 14.64 32.64 17.78
C HIS A 465 13.71 31.74 16.97
N VAL A 466 13.93 30.42 16.99
CA VAL A 466 13.20 29.45 16.17
C VAL A 466 12.80 28.27 17.04
N SER A 467 11.50 27.99 17.13
CA SER A 467 11.00 26.82 17.86
C SER A 467 11.38 25.50 17.18
N PRO A 468 11.35 24.35 17.87
CA PRO A 468 11.66 23.06 17.28
C PRO A 468 10.79 22.72 16.07
N ARG A 469 9.50 23.06 16.13
CA ARG A 469 8.57 22.90 15.01
C ARG A 469 8.93 23.76 13.81
N GLU A 470 9.21 25.05 14.01
CA GLU A 470 9.61 25.95 12.91
C GLU A 470 10.94 25.52 12.29
N PHE A 471 11.89 25.07 13.13
CA PHE A 471 13.14 24.48 12.66
C PHE A 471 12.87 23.28 11.75
N ALA A 472 12.01 22.35 12.17
CA ALA A 472 11.64 21.19 11.37
C ALA A 472 10.99 21.59 10.02
N GLU A 473 10.16 22.64 9.99
CA GLU A 473 9.56 23.14 8.74
C GLU A 473 10.59 23.72 7.77
N ILE A 474 11.58 24.47 8.28
CA ILE A 474 12.71 24.96 7.48
C ILE A 474 13.53 23.79 6.93
N VAL A 475 13.72 22.74 7.74
CA VAL A 475 14.40 21.51 7.29
C VAL A 475 13.60 20.82 6.19
N VAL A 476 12.27 20.71 6.30
CA VAL A 476 11.41 20.17 5.22
C VAL A 476 11.61 20.96 3.93
N GLN A 477 11.55 22.29 3.99
CA GLN A 477 11.76 23.16 2.82
C GLN A 477 13.14 22.92 2.18
N LYS A 478 14.19 22.81 3.00
CA LYS A 478 15.55 22.52 2.52
C LYS A 478 15.68 21.16 1.84
N VAL A 479 15.06 20.11 2.38
CA VAL A 479 15.16 18.75 1.85
C VAL A 479 14.32 18.57 0.59
N THR A 480 13.12 19.15 0.55
CA THR A 480 12.16 19.01 -0.55
C THR A 480 12.34 20.04 -1.66
N GLY A 481 13.04 21.16 -1.40
CA GLY A 481 13.18 22.26 -2.34
C GLY A 481 11.91 23.09 -2.53
N ALA A 482 10.88 22.87 -1.72
CA ALA A 482 9.66 23.65 -1.75
C ALA A 482 9.92 25.07 -1.19
N PHE A 483 10.03 26.05 -2.09
CA PHE A 483 9.94 27.46 -1.72
C PHE A 483 8.47 27.83 -1.59
N ASP A 484 8.00 28.11 -0.37
CA ASP A 484 6.72 28.78 -0.17
C ASP A 484 6.80 30.20 -0.75
N ALA A 485 6.06 30.43 -1.83
CA ALA A 485 5.93 31.73 -2.49
C ALA A 485 5.01 32.70 -1.71
N GLN A 486 5.13 32.75 -0.38
CA GLN A 486 4.22 33.53 0.47
C GLN A 486 4.86 34.67 1.30
N PHE A 487 6.13 34.99 1.08
CA PHE A 487 6.68 36.27 1.54
C PHE A 487 7.37 37.00 0.38
N ARG A 488 6.59 37.84 -0.31
CA ARG A 488 7.06 39.02 -1.04
C ARG A 488 6.30 40.24 -0.56
#